data_AF-A0A1B7MJV0-F1
#
_entry.id   AF-A0A1B7MJV0-F1
#
_cell.length_a   1.000
_cell.length_b   1.000
_cell.length_c   1.000
_cell.angle_alpha   90.00
_cell.angle_beta   90.00
_cell.angle_gamma   90.00
#
_symmetry.space_group_name_H-M   'P 1'
#
loop_
_entity.id
_entity.type
_entity.pdbx_description
1 polymer ?
#
loop_
_entity_poly.entity_id
_entity_poly.type
_entity_poly.pdbx_seq_one_letter_code
_entity_poly.pdbx_strand_id
1 'polypeptide(L)'
;LPHDLAWLGGIEVELWIDQEGFRAIRPMMRLMGYSPRSRSLLPYGERGISSDMSGGVAEFMPGKRESFAFHYATLDGTPMLRRVTVGGDGSRDYLS
;
A
#
# COMPACT_ATOMS: atom_id res chain seq x y z
N LEU A 1 1.31 -15.76 9.73
CA LEU A 1 0.74 -14.60 10.45
C LEU A 1 0.25 -15.05 11.82
N PRO A 2 0.33 -14.21 12.87
CA PRO A 2 -0.45 -14.43 14.09
C PRO A 2 -1.94 -14.60 13.77
N HIS A 3 -2.66 -15.40 14.55
CA HIS A 3 -4.08 -15.71 14.31
C HIS A 3 -4.93 -14.44 14.16
N ASP A 4 -4.73 -13.47 15.06
CA ASP A 4 -5.52 -12.23 15.09
C ASP A 4 -5.20 -11.27 13.93
N LEU A 5 -4.13 -11.56 13.17
CA LEU A 5 -3.72 -10.84 11.97
C LEU A 5 -3.96 -11.64 10.68
N ALA A 6 -4.63 -12.80 10.76
CA ALA A 6 -4.91 -13.64 9.59
C ALA A 6 -5.69 -12.90 8.50
N TRP A 7 -6.51 -11.92 8.87
CA TRP A 7 -7.27 -11.07 7.95
C TRP A 7 -6.38 -10.31 6.96
N LEU A 8 -5.12 -10.00 7.32
CA LEU A 8 -4.18 -9.32 6.42
C LEU A 8 -3.87 -10.15 5.16
N GLY A 9 -3.99 -11.48 5.23
CA GLY A 9 -3.68 -12.37 4.10
C GLY A 9 -4.62 -12.20 2.90
N GLY A 10 -5.84 -11.70 3.12
CA GLY A 10 -6.81 -11.42 2.07
C GLY A 10 -6.80 -9.97 1.56
N ILE A 11 -5.94 -9.12 2.12
CA ILE A 11 -5.91 -7.70 1.76
C ILE A 11 -5.07 -7.50 0.50
N GLU A 12 -5.64 -6.71 -0.41
CA GLU A 12 -4.97 -6.21 -1.61
C GLU A 12 -4.90 -4.69 -1.52
N VAL A 13 -3.71 -4.14 -1.75
CA VAL A 13 -3.50 -2.70 -1.84
C VAL A 13 -3.32 -2.37 -3.32
N GLU A 14 -4.18 -1.54 -3.88
CA GLU A 14 -4.13 -1.15 -5.29
C GLU A 14 -3.76 0.33 -5.38
N LEU A 15 -2.74 0.62 -6.21
CA LEU A 15 -2.31 1.99 -6.47
C LEU A 15 -2.90 2.44 -7.80
N TRP A 16 -3.55 3.59 -7.82
CA TRP A 16 -4.08 4.19 -9.04
C TRP A 16 -3.11 5.25 -9.51
N ILE A 17 -2.34 4.94 -10.55
CA ILE A 17 -1.38 5.86 -11.13
C ILE A 17 -1.86 6.21 -12.53
N ASP A 18 -2.03 7.49 -12.81
CA ASP A 18 -2.40 7.96 -14.15
C ASP A 18 -1.43 9.02 -14.68
N GLN A 19 -1.55 9.29 -15.97
CA GLN A 19 -0.91 10.41 -16.63
C GLN A 19 -2.02 11.19 -17.34
N GLU A 20 -2.43 12.32 -16.76
CA GLU A 20 -3.48 13.22 -17.33
C GLU A 20 -4.79 12.52 -17.71
N GLY A 21 -5.18 11.47 -16.97
CA GLY A 21 -6.41 10.72 -17.21
C GLY A 21 -6.35 9.72 -18.37
N PHE A 22 -5.20 9.55 -19.03
CA PHE A 22 -4.94 8.48 -19.99
C PHE A 22 -3.91 7.49 -19.44
N ARG A 23 -3.93 6.24 -19.96
CA ARG A 23 -2.95 5.17 -19.61
C ARG A 23 -2.82 4.89 -18.11
N ALA A 24 -3.93 4.91 -17.38
CA ALA A 24 -3.94 4.55 -15.97
C ALA A 24 -3.48 3.10 -15.77
N ILE A 25 -2.63 2.89 -14.77
CA ILE A 25 -2.21 1.58 -14.32
C ILE A 25 -2.73 1.36 -12.90
N ARG A 26 -2.95 0.08 -12.57
CA ARG A 26 -3.44 -0.34 -11.26
C ARG A 26 -2.61 -1.50 -10.71
N PRO A 27 -1.33 -1.27 -10.40
CA PRO A 27 -0.52 -2.31 -9.77
C PRO A 27 -1.13 -2.72 -8.44
N MET A 28 -1.19 -4.03 -8.23
CA MET A 28 -1.80 -4.65 -7.06
C MET A 28 -0.71 -5.26 -6.20
N MET A 29 -0.73 -4.89 -4.92
CA MET A 29 0.21 -5.37 -3.91
C MET A 29 -0.51 -6.31 -2.96
N ARG A 30 0.11 -7.46 -2.69
CA ARG A 30 -0.37 -8.47 -1.77
C ARG A 30 0.58 -8.60 -0.60
N LEU A 31 0.07 -9.10 0.52
CA LEU A 31 0.90 -9.38 1.67
C LEU A 31 1.97 -10.41 1.32
N MET A 32 3.24 -10.03 1.48
CA MET A 32 4.39 -10.91 1.28
C MET A 32 5.07 -11.29 2.58
N GLY A 33 4.99 -10.42 3.59
CA GLY A 33 5.71 -10.62 4.84
C GLY A 33 5.04 -9.90 6.01
N TYR A 34 5.27 -10.45 7.20
CA TYR A 34 4.93 -9.78 8.45
C TYR A 34 6.08 -9.94 9.44
N SER A 35 6.55 -8.83 9.98
CA SER A 35 7.54 -8.80 11.05
C SER A 35 6.89 -8.36 12.36
N PRO A 36 6.86 -9.23 13.40
CA PRO A 36 6.37 -8.84 14.74
C PRO A 36 7.34 -7.90 15.45
N ARG A 37 8.61 -7.84 15.01
CA ARG A 37 9.59 -6.88 15.52
C ARG A 37 9.47 -5.62 14.66
N SER A 38 8.74 -4.64 15.16
CA SER A 38 8.77 -3.30 14.59
C SER A 38 10.18 -2.75 14.75
N ARG A 39 10.92 -2.62 13.64
CA ARG A 39 12.02 -1.65 13.58
C ARG A 39 11.36 -0.28 13.46
N SER A 40 10.89 0.22 14.59
CA SER A 40 10.22 1.50 14.76
C SER A 40 10.91 2.61 13.93
N LEU A 41 10.17 3.26 13.03
CA LEU A 41 10.46 4.63 12.58
C LEU A 41 9.42 5.67 13.06
N LEU A 42 8.37 5.22 13.78
CA LEU A 42 7.24 5.91 14.47
C LEU A 42 6.68 7.22 13.89
N PRO A 43 5.34 7.39 13.88
CA PRO A 43 4.76 8.71 14.10
C PRO A 43 4.53 8.98 15.59
N TYR A 44 4.13 7.99 16.39
CA TYR A 44 4.01 8.14 17.85
C TYR A 44 4.34 6.85 18.56
N GLY A 45 5.58 6.78 19.05
CA GLY A 45 5.90 5.93 20.16
C GLY A 45 6.14 6.84 21.35
N GLU A 46 5.22 6.85 22.28
CA GLU A 46 5.59 7.05 23.66
C GLU A 46 4.89 6.01 24.53
N ARG A 47 5.67 5.56 25.51
CA ARG A 47 5.30 4.62 26.57
C ARG A 47 3.91 4.94 27.13
N GLY A 48 2.97 4.01 27.01
CA GLY A 48 1.74 4.11 27.76
C GLY A 48 0.68 3.10 27.36
N ILE A 49 0.61 2.00 28.10
CA ILE A 49 -0.63 1.26 28.39
C ILE A 49 -1.34 0.64 27.17
N SER A 50 -0.79 -0.46 26.67
CA SER A 50 -1.55 -1.72 26.55
C SER A 50 -0.62 -2.82 26.04
N SER A 51 -0.57 -3.93 26.76
CA SER A 51 0.13 -5.16 26.39
C SER A 51 -0.54 -5.90 25.21
N ASP A 52 -1.59 -5.33 24.65
CA ASP A 52 -2.63 -6.10 23.94
C ASP A 52 -2.73 -5.80 22.44
N MET A 53 -1.88 -4.92 21.90
CA MET A 53 -1.75 -4.82 20.45
C MET A 53 -0.45 -5.48 20.00
N SER A 54 -0.60 -6.60 19.29
CA SER A 54 0.45 -7.25 18.49
C SER A 54 0.93 -6.30 17.39
N GLY A 55 1.70 -5.28 17.76
CA GLY A 55 2.34 -4.36 16.83
C GLY A 55 3.29 -5.10 15.90
N GLY A 56 3.44 -4.61 14.68
CA GLY A 56 4.34 -5.20 13.69
C GLY A 56 4.32 -4.44 12.37
N VAL A 57 5.11 -4.90 11.41
CA VAL A 57 5.18 -4.35 10.05
C VAL A 57 4.64 -5.40 9.09
N ALA A 58 3.64 -5.04 8.29
CA ALA A 58 3.14 -5.85 7.19
C ALA A 58 3.69 -5.29 5.87
N GLU A 59 4.36 -6.14 5.10
CA GLU A 59 4.96 -5.78 3.83
C GLU A 59 4.05 -6.24 2.69
N PHE A 60 3.56 -5.27 1.92
CA PHE A 60 2.78 -5.50 0.71
C PHE A 60 3.66 -5.24 -0.51
N MET A 61 3.73 -6.19 -1.43
CA MET A 61 4.52 -6.05 -2.65
C MET A 61 3.78 -6.61 -3.87
N PRO A 62 4.18 -6.20 -5.09
CA PRO A 62 3.71 -6.85 -6.31
C PRO A 62 4.05 -8.35 -6.32
N GLY A 63 3.10 -9.19 -6.72
CA GLY A 63 3.33 -10.64 -6.83
C GLY A 63 4.34 -11.04 -7.91
N LYS A 64 4.65 -10.12 -8.82
CA LYS A 64 5.69 -10.23 -9.84
C LYS A 64 6.31 -8.86 -10.07
N ARG A 65 7.53 -8.81 -10.62
CA ARG A 65 8.12 -7.55 -11.04
C ARG A 65 7.32 -6.97 -12.20
N GLU A 66 6.80 -5.76 -12.02
CA GLU A 66 6.06 -5.03 -13.04
C GLU A 66 6.85 -3.80 -13.49
N SER A 67 6.62 -3.40 -14.74
CA SER A 67 7.22 -2.21 -15.32
C SER A 67 6.19 -1.56 -16.22
N PHE A 68 6.04 -0.25 -16.09
CA PHE A 68 5.02 0.51 -16.77
C PHE A 68 5.69 1.62 -17.56
N ALA A 69 5.31 1.74 -18.83
CA ALA A 69 5.79 2.78 -19.71
C ALA A 69 4.75 3.90 -19.77
N PHE A 70 5.19 5.10 -19.40
CA PHE A 70 4.41 6.32 -19.51
C PHE A 70 4.87 7.11 -20.73
N HIS A 71 3.98 7.92 -21.30
CA HIS A 71 4.37 8.76 -22.41
C HIS A 71 5.29 9.88 -21.90
N TYR A 72 6.20 10.34 -22.76
CA TYR A 72 7.07 11.46 -22.44
C TYR A 72 7.03 12.41 -23.62
N ALA A 73 6.26 13.49 -23.46
CA ALA A 73 6.26 14.65 -24.33
C ALA A 73 6.40 15.92 -23.49
N THR A 74 6.86 17.00 -24.12
CA THR A 74 7.19 18.27 -23.44
C THR A 74 6.01 18.92 -22.71
N LEU A 75 4.78 18.58 -23.10
CA LEU A 75 3.54 19.10 -22.51
C LEU A 75 2.81 18.07 -21.65
N ASP A 76 3.27 16.82 -21.60
CA ASP A 76 2.63 15.79 -20.78
C ASP A 76 3.09 15.93 -19.33
N GLY A 77 2.14 15.86 -18.40
CA GLY A 77 2.38 15.75 -16.97
C GLY A 77 3.13 14.46 -16.61
N THR A 78 3.74 14.45 -15.43
CA THR A 78 4.36 13.25 -14.88
C THR A 78 3.29 12.25 -14.42
N PRO A 79 3.61 10.94 -14.36
CA PRO A 79 2.73 9.97 -13.73
C PRO A 79 2.44 10.37 -12.29
N MET A 80 1.16 10.43 -11.93
CA MET A 80 0.70 10.83 -10.61
C MET A 80 -0.02 9.68 -9.93
N LEU A 81 0.36 9.41 -8.68
CA LEU A 81 -0.47 8.58 -7.81
C LEU A 81 -1.73 9.38 -7.45
N ARG A 82 -2.88 8.90 -7.90
CA ARG A 82 -4.19 9.55 -7.72
C ARG A 82 -4.94 9.02 -6.51
N ARG A 83 -4.88 7.71 -6.30
CA ARG A 83 -5.66 7.02 -5.30
C ARG A 83 -4.94 5.79 -4.78
N VAL A 84 -5.19 5.47 -3.51
CA VAL A 84 -4.85 4.17 -2.92
C VAL A 84 -6.14 3.55 -2.42
N THR A 85 -6.43 2.33 -2.87
CA THR A 85 -7.57 1.52 -2.37
C THR A 85 -7.04 0.29 -1.64
N VAL A 86 -7.83 -0.21 -0.69
CA VAL A 86 -7.47 -1.35 0.16
C VAL A 86 -8.63 -2.33 0.21
N GLY A 87 -8.35 -3.62 0.05
CA GLY A 87 -9.35 -4.69 0.15
C GLY A 87 -10.38 -4.68 -0.97
N GLY A 88 -10.04 -4.12 -2.14
CA GLY A 88 -10.97 -3.98 -3.27
C GLY A 88 -12.09 -2.95 -3.05
N ASP A 89 -12.05 -2.20 -1.94
CA ASP A 89 -13.01 -1.14 -1.65
C ASP A 89 -12.64 0.15 -2.39
N GLY A 90 -13.38 0.44 -3.48
CA GLY A 90 -13.24 1.68 -4.24
C GLY A 90 -13.95 2.89 -3.63
N SER A 91 -14.66 2.73 -2.51
CA SER A 91 -15.40 3.83 -1.85
C SER A 91 -14.50 4.75 -1.04
N ARG A 92 -13.32 4.26 -0.63
CA ARG A 92 -12.34 5.01 0.16
C ARG A 92 -11.08 5.27 -0.64
N ASP A 93 -10.53 6.46 -0.42
CA ASP A 93 -9.22 6.85 -0.91
C ASP A 93 -8.32 7.14 0.28
N TYR A 94 -7.12 6.56 0.27
CA TYR A 94 -6.14 6.68 1.35
C TYR A 94 -4.97 7.60 0.99
N LEU A 95 -5.06 8.38 -0.10
CA LEU A 95 -4.20 9.56 -0.28
C LEU A 95 -4.65 10.72 0.62
N SER A 96 -3.68 11.43 1.22
CA SER A 96 -3.90 12.65 2.01
C SER A 96 -3.52 13.91 1.23
#